data_AF-A0A940C8C9-F1
#
_entry.id   AF-A0A940C8C9-F1
#
_cell.length_a   1.000
_cell.length_b   1.000
_cell.length_c   1.000
_cell.angle_alpha   90.00
_cell.angle_beta   90.00
_cell.angle_gamma   90.00
#
_symmetry.space_group_name_H-M   'P 1'
#
loop_
_entity.id
_entity.type
_entity.pdbx_description
1 polymer ?
#
loop_
_entity_poly.entity_id
_entity_poly.type
_entity_poly.pdbx_seq_one_letter_code
_entity_poly.pdbx_strand_id
1 'polypeptide(L)'
;MFRAFGNRVSAFFSDRRKVIKTAILLAVGIAYYLLYRFTGLGLPCVFHKITGLYCPGCGVTRLIVDASHFRFLKAFRDNAVVAVMIPVWLIVLFILMFRRENTRLTETRTFRILSIITLMLLIVFGVLRNIPFFWFFRP
;
A
#
# COMPACT_ATOMS: atom_id res chain seq x y z
N MET A 1 -17.22 15.08 17.38
CA MET A 1 -16.58 14.04 16.53
C MET A 1 -16.69 14.39 15.04
N PHE A 2 -17.91 14.55 14.49
CA PHE A 2 -18.12 14.83 13.07
C PHE A 2 -17.62 16.19 12.55
N ARG A 3 -17.62 17.25 13.37
CA ARG A 3 -17.14 18.59 12.95
C ARG A 3 -15.66 18.63 12.54
N ALA A 4 -14.78 17.94 13.28
CA ALA A 4 -13.35 17.92 12.96
C ALA A 4 -13.07 17.17 11.66
N PHE A 5 -13.75 16.04 11.46
CA PHE A 5 -13.72 15.28 10.21
C PHE A 5 -14.24 16.12 9.03
N GLY A 6 -15.43 16.72 9.17
CA GLY A 6 -16.03 17.56 8.13
C GLY A 6 -15.16 18.75 7.73
N ASN A 7 -14.48 19.39 8.69
CA ASN A 7 -13.56 20.50 8.40
C ASN A 7 -12.32 20.04 7.61
N ARG A 8 -11.71 18.90 7.97
CA ARG A 8 -10.57 18.35 7.22
C ARG A 8 -10.94 17.95 5.79
N VAL A 9 -12.10 17.30 5.63
CA VAL A 9 -12.62 16.88 4.33
C VAL A 9 -12.96 18.10 3.47
N SER A 10 -13.65 19.09 4.03
CA SER A 10 -13.97 20.35 3.34
C SER A 10 -12.71 21.11 2.90
N ALA A 11 -11.70 21.19 3.77
CA ALA A 11 -10.41 21.81 3.44
C ALA A 11 -9.63 21.05 2.34
N PHE A 12 -9.79 19.72 2.25
CA PHE A 12 -9.21 18.94 1.14
C PHE A 12 -9.92 19.24 -0.18
N PHE A 13 -11.26 19.26 -0.18
CA PHE A 13 -12.05 19.54 -1.38
C PHE A 13 -11.98 20.99 -1.86
N SER A 14 -11.67 21.95 -0.98
CA SER A 14 -11.48 23.36 -1.39
C SER A 14 -10.21 23.58 -2.21
N ASP A 15 -9.20 22.72 -2.04
CA ASP A 15 -7.94 22.78 -2.78
C ASP A 15 -8.05 21.99 -4.11
N ARG A 16 -8.54 22.66 -5.15
CA ARG A 16 -8.72 22.07 -6.50
C ARG A 16 -7.48 21.35 -7.02
N ARG A 17 -6.27 21.83 -6.71
CA ARG A 17 -5.03 21.18 -7.16
C ARG A 17 -4.85 19.81 -6.51
N LYS A 18 -5.15 19.68 -5.23
CA LYS A 18 -5.10 18.38 -4.53
C LYS A 18 -6.14 17.42 -5.08
N VAL A 19 -7.38 17.89 -5.25
CA VAL A 19 -8.47 17.09 -5.81
C VAL A 19 -8.14 16.55 -7.19
N ILE A 20 -7.68 17.42 -8.11
CA ILE A 20 -7.31 17.02 -9.48
C ILE A 20 -6.17 16.00 -9.46
N LYS A 21 -5.11 16.24 -8.68
CA LYS A 21 -3.98 15.30 -8.57
C LYS A 21 -4.40 13.94 -8.04
N THR A 22 -5.24 13.91 -7.00
CA THR A 22 -5.75 12.65 -6.44
C THR A 22 -6.67 11.94 -7.43
N ALA A 23 -7.54 12.67 -8.14
CA ALA A 23 -8.42 12.09 -9.16
C ALA A 23 -7.62 11.46 -10.32
N ILE A 24 -6.59 12.15 -10.83
CA ILE A 24 -5.70 11.62 -11.87
C ILE A 24 -4.99 10.36 -11.37
N LEU A 25 -4.42 10.39 -10.17
CA LEU A 25 -3.72 9.24 -9.59
C LEU A 25 -4.64 8.02 -9.47
N LEU A 26 -5.87 8.22 -8.98
CA LEU A 26 -6.87 7.16 -8.89
C LEU A 26 -7.28 6.65 -10.26
N ALA A 27 -7.52 7.53 -11.23
CA ALA A 27 -7.89 7.14 -12.59
C ALA A 27 -6.81 6.28 -13.25
N VAL A 28 -5.54 6.67 -13.13
CA VAL A 28 -4.39 5.89 -13.64
C VAL A 28 -4.29 4.54 -12.93
N GLY A 29 -4.43 4.52 -11.60
CA GLY A 29 -4.40 3.28 -10.83
C GLY A 29 -5.54 2.31 -11.20
N ILE A 30 -6.76 2.83 -11.39
CA ILE A 30 -7.92 2.05 -11.83
C ILE A 30 -7.71 1.53 -13.25
N ALA A 31 -7.26 2.38 -14.18
CA ALA A 31 -6.98 1.97 -15.56
C ALA A 31 -5.94 0.84 -15.60
N TYR A 32 -4.85 0.94 -14.84
CA TYR A 32 -3.85 -0.11 -14.72
C TYR A 32 -4.42 -1.40 -14.09
N TYR A 33 -5.23 -1.27 -13.03
CA TYR A 33 -5.90 -2.41 -12.41
C TYR A 33 -6.83 -3.13 -13.41
N LEU A 34 -7.63 -2.40 -14.17
CA LEU A 34 -8.52 -2.97 -15.18
C LEU A 34 -7.71 -3.64 -16.29
N LEU A 35 -6.65 -2.99 -16.78
CA LEU A 35 -5.74 -3.57 -17.77
C LEU A 35 -5.16 -4.89 -17.28
N TYR A 36 -4.60 -4.90 -16.07
CA TYR A 36 -4.04 -6.11 -15.46
C TYR A 36 -5.12 -7.20 -15.31
N ARG A 37 -6.32 -6.82 -14.87
CA ARG A 37 -7.44 -7.75 -14.68
C ARG A 37 -7.90 -8.40 -15.97
N PHE A 38 -8.00 -7.64 -17.07
CA PHE A 38 -8.53 -8.16 -18.34
C PHE A 38 -7.47 -8.85 -19.20
N THR A 39 -6.22 -8.38 -19.15
CA THR A 39 -5.15 -8.88 -20.02
C THR A 39 -4.14 -9.79 -19.32
N GLY A 40 -4.10 -9.75 -17.98
CA GLY A 40 -3.04 -10.41 -17.20
C GLY A 40 -1.65 -9.76 -17.33
N LEU A 41 -1.50 -8.67 -18.11
CA LEU A 41 -0.22 -7.97 -18.27
C LEU A 41 0.11 -7.19 -17.00
N GLY A 42 0.91 -7.81 -16.14
CA GLY A 42 1.64 -7.13 -15.08
C GLY A 42 2.92 -6.51 -15.59
N LEU A 43 3.25 -5.33 -15.08
CA LEU A 43 4.59 -4.79 -15.20
C LEU A 43 5.58 -5.81 -14.62
N PRO A 44 6.45 -6.42 -15.45
CA PRO A 44 7.42 -7.38 -14.95
C PRO A 44 8.40 -6.64 -14.05
N CYS A 45 8.80 -7.27 -12.95
CA CYS A 45 9.82 -6.69 -12.10
C CYS A 45 11.17 -6.72 -12.82
N VAL A 46 11.63 -5.54 -13.27
CA VAL A 46 12.92 -5.37 -13.95
C VAL A 46 14.07 -5.86 -13.08
N PHE A 47 14.01 -5.63 -11.76
CA PHE A 47 15.02 -6.11 -10.81
C PHE A 47 15.15 -7.64 -10.81
N HIS A 48 14.02 -8.35 -10.79
CA HIS A 48 14.02 -9.81 -10.86
C HIS A 48 14.49 -10.33 -12.22
N LYS A 49 14.12 -9.65 -13.30
CA LYS A 49 14.57 -10.01 -14.65
C LYS A 49 16.10 -9.90 -14.81
N ILE A 50 16.73 -8.92 -14.16
CA ILE A 50 18.17 -8.68 -14.25
C ILE A 50 18.95 -9.53 -13.25
N THR A 51 18.49 -9.61 -11.98
CA THR A 51 19.26 -10.23 -10.89
C THR A 51 18.82 -11.65 -10.55
N GLY A 52 17.65 -12.08 -11.00
CA GLY A 52 17.00 -13.31 -10.53
C GLY A 52 16.43 -13.22 -9.11
N LEU A 53 16.64 -12.12 -8.38
CA LEU A 53 16.18 -11.93 -7.00
C LEU A 53 14.82 -11.21 -6.94
N TYR A 54 14.00 -11.57 -5.96
CA TYR A 54 12.73 -10.90 -5.71
C TYR A 54 12.94 -9.66 -4.84
N CYS A 55 12.47 -8.51 -5.33
CA CYS A 55 12.44 -7.25 -4.59
C CYS A 55 11.38 -7.26 -3.46
N PRO A 56 11.51 -6.38 -2.46
CA PRO A 56 10.53 -6.30 -1.36
C PRO A 56 9.13 -5.87 -1.81
N GLY A 57 9.03 -5.11 -2.90
CA GLY A 57 7.76 -4.66 -3.49
C GLY A 57 7.17 -5.61 -4.54
N CYS A 58 7.83 -6.73 -4.83
CA CYS A 58 7.39 -7.66 -5.86
C CYS A 58 6.10 -8.35 -5.43
N GLY A 59 5.12 -8.46 -6.34
CA GLY A 59 3.83 -9.10 -6.09
C GLY A 59 2.70 -8.16 -5.63
N VAL A 60 2.93 -6.86 -5.41
CA VAL A 60 1.87 -5.94 -4.91
C VAL A 60 0.66 -5.84 -5.83
N THR A 61 0.84 -5.80 -7.16
CA THR A 61 -0.29 -5.80 -8.10
C THR A 61 -1.10 -7.10 -8.01
N ARG A 62 -0.44 -8.25 -7.88
CA ARG A 62 -1.10 -9.55 -7.72
C ARG A 62 -1.85 -9.62 -6.40
N LEU A 63 -1.24 -9.13 -5.32
CA LEU A 63 -1.87 -9.01 -4.01
C LEU A 63 -3.18 -8.23 -4.09
N ILE A 64 -3.17 -7.05 -4.74
CA ILE A 64 -4.38 -6.20 -4.84
C ILE A 64 -5.48 -6.95 -5.61
N VAL A 65 -5.12 -7.64 -6.70
CA VAL A 65 -6.07 -8.37 -7.53
C VAL A 65 -6.61 -9.61 -6.80
N ASP A 66 -5.75 -10.42 -6.18
CA ASP A 66 -6.19 -11.59 -5.43
C ASP A 66 -7.01 -11.18 -4.19
N ALA A 67 -6.66 -10.09 -3.51
CA ALA A 67 -7.47 -9.53 -2.43
C ALA A 67 -8.85 -9.05 -2.93
N SER A 68 -8.94 -8.45 -4.12
CA SER A 68 -10.21 -8.05 -4.73
C SER A 68 -11.13 -9.22 -5.07
N HIS A 69 -10.55 -10.42 -5.26
CA HIS A 69 -11.26 -11.67 -5.46
C HIS A 69 -11.47 -12.47 -4.16
N PHE A 70 -11.25 -11.86 -3.00
CA PHE A 70 -11.36 -12.50 -1.68
C PHE A 70 -10.41 -13.70 -1.48
N ARG A 71 -9.32 -13.78 -2.25
CA ARG A 71 -8.30 -14.84 -2.17
C ARG A 71 -7.17 -14.44 -1.23
N PHE A 72 -7.50 -14.26 0.05
CA PHE A 72 -6.57 -13.68 1.05
C PHE A 72 -5.28 -14.47 1.24
N LEU A 73 -5.34 -15.81 1.24
CA LEU A 73 -4.14 -16.64 1.39
C LEU A 73 -3.15 -16.41 0.24
N LYS A 74 -3.66 -16.27 -0.98
CA LYS A 74 -2.85 -16.01 -2.18
C LYS A 74 -2.30 -14.58 -2.18
N ALA A 75 -3.14 -13.60 -1.81
CA ALA A 75 -2.71 -12.22 -1.65
C ALA A 75 -1.61 -12.06 -0.58
N PHE A 76 -1.71 -12.80 0.52
CA PHE A 76 -0.68 -12.85 1.56
C PHE A 76 0.62 -13.48 1.04
N ARG A 77 0.52 -14.53 0.23
CA ARG A 77 1.69 -15.17 -0.41
C ARG A 77 2.40 -14.20 -1.36
N ASP A 78 1.64 -13.39 -2.09
CA ASP A 78 2.19 -12.44 -3.05
C ASP A 78 3.05 -11.37 -2.39
N ASN A 79 2.57 -10.78 -1.28
CA ASN A 79 3.35 -9.86 -0.45
C ASN A 79 2.81 -9.76 0.98
N ALA A 80 3.31 -10.60 1.88
CA ALA A 80 2.84 -10.71 3.26
C ALA A 80 2.92 -9.39 4.03
N VAL A 81 4.03 -8.65 3.86
CA VAL A 81 4.23 -7.36 4.56
C VAL A 81 3.20 -6.34 4.11
N VAL A 82 3.00 -6.17 2.81
CA VAL A 82 2.02 -5.21 2.30
C VAL A 82 0.59 -5.64 2.66
N ALA A 83 0.29 -6.94 2.63
CA ALA A 83 -1.02 -7.46 3.02
C ALA A 83 -1.39 -7.09 4.47
N VAL A 84 -0.42 -7.11 5.39
CA VAL A 84 -0.62 -6.75 6.80
C VAL A 84 -0.52 -5.25 7.03
N MET A 85 0.42 -4.57 6.38
CA MET A 85 0.66 -3.15 6.64
C MET A 85 -0.42 -2.25 6.04
N ILE A 86 -1.06 -2.62 4.93
CA ILE A 86 -2.19 -1.84 4.37
C ILE A 86 -3.31 -1.62 5.40
N PRO A 87 -3.91 -2.64 6.03
CA PRO A 87 -4.98 -2.43 7.00
C PRO A 87 -4.49 -1.64 8.23
N VAL A 88 -3.26 -1.84 8.68
CA VAL A 88 -2.67 -1.04 9.78
C VAL A 88 -2.61 0.45 9.40
N TRP A 89 -2.11 0.76 8.21
CA TRP A 89 -2.08 2.14 7.69
C TRP A 89 -3.48 2.74 7.57
N LEU A 90 -4.45 1.98 7.05
CA LEU A 90 -5.84 2.43 6.93
C LEU A 90 -6.47 2.73 8.30
N ILE A 91 -6.28 1.86 9.28
CA ILE A 91 -6.78 2.05 10.66
C ILE A 91 -6.16 3.30 11.29
N VAL A 92 -4.84 3.47 11.17
CA VAL A 92 -4.15 4.63 11.74
C VAL A 92 -4.63 5.92 11.06
N LEU A 93 -4.67 5.96 9.73
CA LEU A 93 -5.18 7.12 8.99
C LEU A 93 -6.62 7.44 9.37
N PHE A 94 -7.47 6.42 9.50
CA PHE A 94 -8.85 6.56 9.97
C PHE A 94 -8.90 7.21 11.36
N ILE A 95 -8.16 6.68 12.34
CA ILE A 95 -8.10 7.25 13.70
C ILE A 95 -7.60 8.70 13.68
N LEU A 96 -6.56 9.01 12.90
CA LEU A 96 -6.01 10.36 12.79
C LEU A 96 -7.00 11.35 12.18
N MET A 97 -7.85 10.93 11.24
CA MET A 97 -8.91 11.78 10.68
C MET A 97 -9.92 12.26 11.73
N PHE A 98 -10.17 11.47 12.79
CA PHE A 98 -11.10 11.84 13.87
C PHE A 98 -10.44 12.60 15.02
N ARG A 99 -9.10 12.71 15.07
CA ARG A 99 -8.40 13.43 16.14
C ARG A 99 -8.47 14.95 15.96
N ARG A 100 -8.55 15.68 17.08
CA ARG A 100 -8.56 17.15 17.12
C ARG A 100 -7.23 17.73 16.61
N GLU A 101 -7.33 18.94 16.06
CA GLU A 101 -6.29 19.65 15.30
C GLU A 101 -4.96 19.87 16.05
N ASN A 102 -4.97 19.87 17.38
CA ASN A 102 -3.79 20.18 18.20
C ASN A 102 -2.75 19.03 18.32
N THR A 103 -2.82 18.01 17.45
CA THR A 103 -1.97 16.79 17.54
C THR A 103 -1.04 16.60 16.34
N ARG A 104 -0.78 17.66 15.54
CA ARG A 104 0.06 17.58 14.33
C ARG A 104 1.46 16.97 14.56
N LEU A 105 2.08 17.22 15.71
CA LEU A 105 3.38 16.62 16.08
C LEU A 105 3.26 15.11 16.37
N THR A 106 2.14 14.67 16.93
CA THR A 106 1.86 13.24 17.15
C THR A 106 1.58 12.54 15.82
N GLU A 107 0.85 13.18 14.90
CA GLU A 107 0.58 12.65 13.56
C GLU A 107 1.88 12.41 12.78
N THR A 108 2.79 13.41 12.74
CA THR A 108 4.08 13.28 12.06
C THR A 108 4.98 12.22 12.71
N ARG A 109 4.99 12.13 14.05
CA ARG A 109 5.77 11.10 14.76
C ARG A 109 5.23 9.69 14.49
N THR A 110 3.91 9.49 14.56
CA THR A 110 3.27 8.20 14.27
C THR A 110 3.54 7.78 12.82
N PHE A 111 3.36 8.69 11.86
CA PHE A 111 3.64 8.42 10.45
C PHE A 111 5.11 8.03 10.22
N ARG A 112 6.05 8.74 10.86
CA ARG A 112 7.49 8.44 10.77
C ARG A 112 7.82 7.05 11.32
N ILE A 113 7.32 6.72 12.52
CA ILE A 113 7.56 5.42 13.16
C ILE A 113 6.99 4.29 12.31
N LEU A 114 5.74 4.40 11.86
CA LEU A 114 5.11 3.39 11.02
C LEU A 114 5.82 3.22 9.68
N SER A 115 6.31 4.31 9.08
CA SER A 115 7.09 4.26 7.84
C SER A 115 8.40 3.50 8.04
N ILE A 116 9.13 3.79 9.12
CA ILE A 116 10.38 3.09 9.46
C ILE A 116 10.10 1.60 9.69
N ILE A 117 9.07 1.27 10.47
CA ILE A 117 8.69 -0.13 10.72
C ILE A 117 8.33 -0.84 9.40
N THR A 118 7.50 -0.21 8.56
CA THR A 118 7.11 -0.77 7.25
C THR A 118 8.35 -1.03 6.38
N LEU A 119 9.27 -0.07 6.33
CA LEU A 119 10.50 -0.18 5.55
C LEU A 119 11.40 -1.31 6.06
N MET A 120 11.60 -1.39 7.37
CA MET A 120 12.39 -2.47 7.98
C MET A 120 11.78 -3.84 7.71
N LEU A 121 10.46 -3.98 7.87
CA LEU A 121 9.74 -5.21 7.56
C LEU A 121 9.86 -5.58 6.07
N LEU A 122 9.76 -4.61 5.17
CA LEU A 122 9.92 -4.82 3.73
C LEU A 122 11.33 -5.31 3.40
N ILE A 123 12.37 -4.71 3.99
CA ILE A 123 13.76 -5.14 3.76
C ILE A 123 13.96 -6.57 4.27
N VAL A 124 13.53 -6.87 5.50
CA VAL A 124 13.64 -8.21 6.09
C VAL A 124 12.88 -9.23 5.23
N PHE A 125 11.65 -8.93 4.81
CA PHE A 125 10.87 -9.78 3.92
C PHE A 125 11.51 -9.98 2.55
N GLY A 126 12.10 -8.92 1.99
CA GLY A 126 12.87 -8.97 0.75
C GLY A 126 14.05 -9.93 0.86
N VAL A 127 14.78 -9.93 1.98
CA VAL A 127 15.85 -10.91 2.21
C VAL A 127 15.27 -12.31 2.38
N LEU A 128 14.29 -12.48 3.27
CA LEU A 128 13.71 -13.79 3.60
C LEU A 128 13.17 -14.54 2.38
N ARG A 129 12.45 -13.86 1.47
CA ARG A 129 11.83 -14.51 0.31
C ARG A 129 12.83 -15.01 -0.74
N ASN A 130 14.08 -14.54 -0.69
CA ASN A 130 15.15 -15.01 -1.55
C ASN A 130 15.87 -16.25 -0.99
N ILE A 131 15.66 -16.59 0.29
CA ILE A 131 16.23 -17.79 0.90
C ILE A 131 15.44 -19.04 0.45
N PRO A 132 16.09 -20.16 0.07
CA PRO A 132 15.42 -21.37 -0.44
C PRO A 132 14.39 -21.98 0.51
N PHE A 133 14.66 -21.91 1.82
CA PHE A 133 13.77 -22.41 2.87
C PHE A 133 12.38 -21.73 2.82
N PHE A 134 12.32 -20.46 2.44
CA PHE A 134 11.10 -19.64 2.38
C PHE A 134 10.52 -19.56 0.97
N TRP A 135 10.53 -20.67 0.24
CA TRP A 135 9.95 -20.77 -1.11
C TRP A 135 8.47 -20.37 -1.16
N PHE A 136 7.75 -20.54 -0.05
CA PHE A 136 6.35 -20.14 0.06
C PHE A 136 6.11 -18.66 -0.24
N PHE A 137 7.05 -17.77 0.06
CA PHE A 137 6.91 -16.32 -0.19
C PHE A 137 7.33 -15.89 -1.62
N ARG A 138 7.56 -16.84 -2.52
CA ARG A 138 7.83 -16.59 -3.94
C ARG A 138 6.49 -16.65 -4.70
N PRO A 139 6.09 -15.56 -5.37
CA PRO A 139 4.74 -15.42 -5.92
C PRO A 139 4.56 -16.10 -7.27
#